data_AF-A0AA42X1A1-F1
#
_entry.id   AF-A0AA42X1A1-F1
#
_cell.length_a   1.000
_cell.length_b   1.000
_cell.length_c   1.000
_cell.angle_alpha   90.00
_cell.angle_beta   90.00
_cell.angle_gamma   90.00
#
_symmetry.space_group_name_H-M   'P 1'
#
loop_
_entity.id
_entity.type
_entity.pdbx_description
1 polymer ?
#
loop_
_entity_poly.entity_id
_entity_poly.type
_entity_poly.pdbx_seq_one_letter_code
_entity_poly.pdbx_strand_id
1 'polypeptide(L)' 'MSPDSSVGSIMECFDESGADDLAVVDAEGRTRLGMLTEKYVRKRYVDEIDRSQRDLYGED' A
#
# COMPACT_ATOMS: atom_id res chain seq x y z
N MET A 1 -9.53 4.42 -3.95
CA MET A 1 -8.19 3.85 -3.68
C MET A 1 -7.61 3.43 -5.02
N SER A 2 -6.66 4.21 -5.54
CA SER A 2 -6.04 3.97 -6.84
C SER A 2 -4.89 2.97 -6.71
N PRO A 3 -4.61 2.15 -7.74
CA PRO A 3 -3.57 1.13 -7.67
C PRO A 3 -2.14 1.70 -7.63
N ASP A 4 -1.97 2.98 -7.97
CA ASP A 4 -0.68 3.68 -7.98
C ASP A 4 -0.35 4.36 -6.63
N SER A 5 -1.27 4.27 -5.65
CA SER A 5 -1.05 4.87 -4.33
C SER A 5 0.13 4.23 -3.62
N SER A 6 1.03 5.08 -3.10
CA SER A 6 2.15 4.62 -2.28
C SER A 6 1.65 3.87 -1.05
N VAL A 7 2.44 2.90 -0.58
CA VAL A 7 2.10 2.10 0.60
C VAL A 7 1.84 2.97 1.85
N GLY A 8 2.46 4.14 1.96
CA GLY A 8 2.18 5.13 3.01
C GLY A 8 0.78 5.73 2.90
N SER A 9 0.38 6.17 1.71
CA SER A 9 -0.98 6.66 1.44
C SER A 9 -2.04 5.58 1.63
N ILE A 10 -1.69 4.32 1.39
CA ILE A 10 -2.56 3.18 1.68
C ILE A 10 -2.77 3.03 3.18
N MET A 11 -1.72 3.10 3.99
CA MET A 11 -1.85 3.04 5.45
C MET A 11 -2.68 4.19 6.01
N GLU A 12 -2.50 5.41 5.51
CA GLU A 12 -3.31 6.57 5.93
C GLU A 12 -4.80 6.34 5.60
N CYS A 13 -5.11 5.79 4.42
CA CYS A 13 -6.49 5.45 4.06
C CYS A 13 -7.09 4.34 4.94
N PHE A 14 -6.27 3.38 5.40
CA PHE A 14 -6.69 2.40 6.40
C PHE A 14 -7.01 3.06 7.74
N ASP A 15 -6.12 3.94 8.22
CA ASP A 15 -6.27 4.68 9.48
C ASP A 15 -7.50 5.60 9.47
N GLU A 16 -7.73 6.33 8.38
CA GLU A 16 -8.88 7.21 8.20
C GLU A 16 -10.21 6.45 8.04
N SER A 17 -10.21 5.33 7.32
CA SER A 17 -11.45 4.57 7.09
C SER A 17 -11.84 3.70 8.28
N GLY A 18 -10.87 3.31 9.12
CA GLY A 18 -11.06 2.38 10.23
C GLY A 18 -11.51 0.97 9.81
N ALA A 19 -11.37 0.62 8.53
CA ALA A 19 -11.79 -0.66 7.97
C ALA A 19 -10.62 -1.62 7.85
N ASP A 20 -10.81 -2.91 8.18
CA ASP A 20 -9.76 -3.94 8.03
C ASP A 20 -9.45 -4.28 6.56
N ASP A 21 -10.37 -3.97 5.65
CA ASP A 21 -10.33 -4.30 4.23
C ASP A 21 -10.64 -3.06 3.35
N LEU A 22 -9.75 -2.76 2.40
CA LEU A 22 -9.96 -1.72 1.38
C LEU A 22 -10.10 -2.34 -0.01
N ALA A 23 -11.15 -1.93 -0.74
CA ALA A 23 -11.30 -2.30 -2.14
C ALA A 23 -10.40 -1.42 -3.02
N VAL A 24 -9.53 -2.07 -3.81
CA VAL A 24 -8.74 -1.39 -4.83
C VAL A 24 -9.58 -1.29 -6.08
N VAL A 25 -9.78 -0.08 -6.57
CA VAL A 25 -10.56 0.22 -7.77
C VAL A 25 -9.65 0.84 -8.82
N ASP A 26 -10.05 0.79 -10.08
CA ASP A 26 -9.35 1.47 -11.16
C ASP A 26 -9.39 3.00 -10.99
N ALA A 27 -8.63 3.74 -11.80
CA ALA A 27 -8.55 5.19 -11.75
C ALA A 27 -9.92 5.89 -11.91
N GLU A 28 -10.84 5.29 -12.65
CA GLU A 28 -12.21 5.80 -12.80
C GLU A 28 -13.15 5.39 -11.65
N GLY A 29 -12.68 4.56 -10.70
CA GLY A 29 -13.47 4.07 -9.58
C GLY A 29 -14.61 3.13 -9.96
N ARG A 30 -14.64 2.66 -11.22
CA ARG A 30 -15.77 1.87 -11.76
C ARG A 30 -15.54 0.39 -11.62
N THR A 31 -14.28 -0.04 -11.72
CA THR A 31 -13.93 -1.46 -11.67
C THR A 31 -13.13 -1.76 -10.42
N ARG A 32 -13.62 -2.71 -9.61
CA ARG A 32 -12.85 -3.27 -8.50
C ARG A 32 -11.74 -4.18 -9.05
N LEU A 33 -10.50 -3.74 -8.92
CA LEU A 33 -9.30 -4.48 -9.30
C LEU A 33 -8.95 -5.55 -8.26
N GLY A 34 -9.26 -5.32 -6.99
CA GLY A 34 -8.90 -6.25 -5.92
C GLY A 34 -9.40 -5.81 -4.54
N MET A 35 -8.94 -6.54 -3.51
CA MET A 35 -9.12 -6.18 -2.11
C MET A 35 -7.77 -6.27 -1.42
N LEU A 36 -7.53 -5.33 -0.54
CA LEU A 36 -6.30 -5.15 0.18
C LEU A 36 -6.63 -5.19 1.67
N THR A 37 -5.84 -5.92 2.45
CA THR A 37 -5.99 -6.02 3.90
C THR A 37 -4.89 -5.23 4.59
N GLU A 38 -5.20 -4.61 5.73
CA GLU A 38 -4.22 -3.84 6.51
C GLU A 38 -2.97 -4.71 6.83
N LYS A 39 -3.22 -5.96 7.24
CA LYS A 39 -2.16 -6.92 7.59
C LYS A 39 -1.19 -7.19 6.43
N TYR A 40 -1.70 -7.29 5.20
CA TYR A 40 -0.87 -7.52 4.02
C TYR A 40 -0.05 -6.28 3.68
N VAL A 41 -0.66 -5.10 3.74
CA VAL A 41 -0.01 -3.81 3.49
C VAL A 41 1.08 -3.53 4.50
N ARG A 42 0.82 -3.73 5.79
CA ARG A 42 1.81 -3.53 6.87
C ARG A 42 3.02 -4.44 6.71
N LYS A 43 2.81 -5.69 6.27
CA LYS A 43 3.92 -6.62 5.98
C LYS A 43 4.73 -6.15 4.77
N ARG A 44 4.07 -5.68 3.70
CA ARG A 44 4.75 -5.17 2.51
C ARG A 44 5.45 -3.83 2.76
N TYR A 45 4.91 -2.97 3.62
CA TYR A 45 5.51 -1.70 4.03
C TYR A 45 6.88 -1.89 4.67
N VAL A 46 7.00 -2.87 5.59
CA VAL A 46 8.28 -3.22 6.20
C VAL A 46 9.28 -3.74 5.17
N ASP A 47 8.83 -4.58 4.24
CA ASP A 47 9.66 -5.15 3.17
C ASP A 47 10.14 -4.08 2.17
N GLU A 48 9.28 -3.11 1.85
CA GLU A 48 9.57 -2.00 0.94
C GLU A 48 10.53 -0.99 1.58
N ILE A 49 10.41 -0.74 2.89
CA ILE A 49 11.38 0.06 3.64
C ILE A 49 12.73 -0.66 3.71
N ASP A 50 12.76 -1.96 3.99
CA ASP A 50 14.00 -2.73 4.04
C ASP A 50 14.70 -2.72 2.68
N ARG A 51 13.94 -2.86 1.59
CA ARG A 51 14.46 -2.80 0.22
C ARG A 51 14.93 -1.40 -0.15
N SER A 52 14.17 -0.36 0.19
CA SER A 52 14.55 1.05 -0.06
C SER A 52 15.79 1.43 0.75
N GLN A 53 15.92 0.95 1.99
CA GLN A 53 17.14 1.12 2.79
C GLN A 53 18.32 0.39 2.15
N ARG A 54 18.15 -0.85 1.70
CA ARG A 54 19.23 -1.57 1.00
C ARG A 54 19.66 -0.91 -0.31
N ASP A 55 18.73 -0.30 -1.04
CA ASP A 55 19.04 0.47 -2.25
C ASP A 55 19.81 1.77 -1.90
N LEU A 56 19.45 2.42 -0.79
CA LEU A 56 20.12 3.63 -0.29
C LEU A 56 21.52 3.39 0.30
N TYR A 57 21.81 2.18 0.76
CA TYR A 57 23.11 1.77 1.34
C TYR A 57 23.95 0.90 0.39
N GLY A 58 23.48 0.68 -0.84
CA GLY A 58 24.11 -0.18 -1.84
C GLY A 58 24.96 0.57 -2.86
N GLU A 59 26.03 1.23 -2.40
CA GLU A 59 27.11 1.72 -3.27
C GLU A 59 28.46 1.20 -2.74
N ASP A 60 28.95 0.10 -3.34
CA ASP A 60 30.33 -0.06 -3.84
C ASP A 60 30.34 -1.08 -4.98
#